data_AF-A0A8C6X1M4-F1
#
_entry.id   AF-A0A8C6X1M4-F1
#
_cell.length_a   1.000
_cell.length_b   1.000
_cell.length_c   1.000
_cell.angle_alpha   90.00
_cell.angle_beta   90.00
_cell.angle_gamma   90.00
#
_symmetry.space_group_name_H-M   'P 1'
#
loop_
_entity.id
_entity.type
_entity.pdbx_description
1 polymer ?
#
loop_
_entity_poly.entity_id
_entity_poly.type
_entity_poly.pdbx_seq_one_letter_code
_entity_poly.pdbx_strand_id
1 'polypeptide(L)'
;MDVQNLVRRFYALQTERVEAYHLLEEGHQAYLRSGPDYDFLRYRQLVHEITLAFNGISQEILQIKENLEGPHGRKDLAEHLGRIQEKEQEKLELTAQLQLAKQNVQDQPGVEAHAQEVQELKHKLIQTIEAISEILQDFKYDSEESS
;
A
#
# COMPACT_ATOMS: atom_id res chain seq x y z
N MET A 1 16.16 -19.83 -3.01
CA MET A 1 15.29 -19.68 -4.19
C MET A 1 16.15 -19.26 -5.36
N ASP A 2 15.73 -19.52 -6.59
CA ASP A 2 16.30 -18.81 -7.74
C ASP A 2 15.60 -17.45 -7.93
N VAL A 3 16.12 -16.62 -8.83
CA VAL A 3 15.58 -15.29 -9.12
C VAL A 3 14.12 -15.35 -9.58
N GLN A 4 13.77 -16.33 -10.41
CA GLN A 4 12.41 -16.53 -10.92
C GLN A 4 11.39 -16.80 -9.79
N ASN A 5 11.76 -17.61 -8.80
CA ASN A 5 10.91 -17.87 -7.64
C ASN A 5 10.79 -16.65 -6.73
N LEU A 6 11.86 -15.87 -6.56
CA LEU A 6 11.82 -14.60 -5.82
C LEU A 6 10.87 -13.58 -6.48
N VAL A 7 10.94 -13.44 -7.80
CA VAL A 7 10.05 -12.58 -8.60
C VAL A 7 8.60 -13.01 -8.47
N ARG A 8 8.31 -14.32 -8.60
CA ARG A 8 6.95 -14.85 -8.40
C ARG A 8 6.43 -14.60 -7.00
N ARG A 9 7.27 -14.78 -5.98
CA ARG A 9 6.87 -14.53 -4.59
C ARG A 9 6.59 -13.05 -4.35
N PHE A 10 7.42 -12.17 -4.91
CA PHE A 10 7.19 -10.72 -4.86
C PHE A 10 5.83 -10.33 -5.47
N TYR A 11 5.46 -10.86 -6.64
CA TYR A 11 4.15 -10.57 -7.22
C TYR A 11 2.99 -11.12 -6.39
N ALA A 12 3.12 -12.31 -5.79
CA ALA A 12 2.12 -12.84 -4.86
C ALA A 12 1.93 -11.91 -3.65
N LEU A 13 3.02 -11.42 -3.07
CA LEU A 13 3.01 -10.45 -1.98
C LEU A 13 2.34 -9.13 -2.37
N GLN A 14 2.48 -8.68 -3.63
CA GLN A 14 1.77 -7.51 -4.12
C GLN A 14 0.26 -7.74 -4.27
N THR A 15 -0.15 -8.94 -4.68
CA THR A 15 -1.57 -9.32 -4.67
C THR A 15 -2.12 -9.30 -3.24
N GLU A 16 -1.42 -9.93 -2.29
CA GLU A 16 -1.79 -9.91 -0.86
C GLU A 16 -1.89 -8.47 -0.32
N ARG A 17 -0.98 -7.58 -0.73
CA ARG A 17 -1.00 -6.16 -0.35
C ARG A 17 -2.23 -5.43 -0.89
N VAL A 18 -2.59 -5.67 -2.15
CA VAL A 18 -3.80 -5.08 -2.77
C VAL A 18 -5.06 -5.54 -2.03
N GLU A 19 -5.16 -6.81 -1.67
CA GLU A 19 -6.26 -7.35 -0.87
C GLU A 19 -6.33 -6.69 0.53
N ALA A 20 -5.19 -6.50 1.20
CA ALA A 20 -5.13 -5.80 2.48
C ALA A 20 -5.65 -4.35 2.39
N TYR A 21 -5.31 -3.62 1.31
CA TYR A 21 -5.86 -2.29 1.05
C TYR A 21 -7.38 -2.31 0.81
N HIS A 22 -7.89 -3.32 0.09
CA HIS A 22 -9.33 -3.47 -0.12
C HIS A 22 -10.08 -3.69 1.20
N LEU A 23 -9.59 -4.60 2.04
CA LEU A 23 -10.15 -4.85 3.38
C LEU A 23 -10.12 -3.59 4.25
N LEU A 24 -9.06 -2.79 4.15
CA LEU A 24 -8.94 -1.54 4.90
C LEU A 24 -9.99 -0.52 4.49
N GLU A 25 -10.21 -0.34 3.19
CA GLU A 25 -11.22 0.59 2.68
C GLU A 25 -12.65 0.11 3.02
N GLU A 26 -12.95 -1.19 2.84
CA GLU A 26 -14.26 -1.76 3.21
C GLU A 26 -14.55 -1.60 4.70
N GLY A 27 -13.54 -1.87 5.53
CA GLY A 27 -13.57 -1.66 6.97
C GLY A 27 -13.86 -0.22 7.35
N HIS A 28 -13.15 0.72 6.74
CA HIS A 28 -13.35 2.14 6.99
C HIS A 28 -14.72 2.64 6.54
N GLN A 29 -15.22 2.17 5.40
CA GLN A 29 -16.58 2.48 4.96
C GLN A 29 -17.63 1.93 5.91
N ALA A 30 -17.44 0.72 6.45
CA ALA A 30 -18.32 0.17 7.47
C ALA A 30 -18.28 0.98 8.77
N TYR A 31 -17.09 1.42 9.18
CA TYR A 31 -16.90 2.33 10.31
C TYR A 31 -17.63 3.67 10.09
N LEU A 32 -17.44 4.35 8.95
CA LEU A 32 -18.14 5.61 8.68
C LEU A 32 -19.66 5.46 8.68
N ARG A 33 -20.19 4.35 8.14
CA ARG A 33 -21.63 4.03 8.16
C ARG A 33 -22.21 3.84 9.57
N SER A 34 -21.38 3.56 10.57
CA SER A 34 -21.84 3.47 11.97
C SER A 34 -21.98 4.84 12.67
N GLY A 35 -21.57 5.93 12.01
CA GLY A 35 -21.72 7.27 12.55
C GLY A 35 -23.19 7.67 12.82
N PRO A 36 -23.45 8.53 13.82
CA PRO A 36 -22.46 9.20 14.68
C PRO A 36 -21.91 8.32 15.82
N ASP A 37 -22.55 7.19 16.12
CA ASP A 37 -22.14 6.26 17.19
C ASP A 37 -21.10 5.25 16.69
N TYR A 38 -19.95 5.77 16.27
CA TYR A 38 -18.87 5.01 15.63
C TYR A 38 -18.47 3.74 16.40
N ASP A 39 -18.46 2.60 15.71
CA ASP A 39 -17.92 1.33 16.24
C ASP A 39 -16.38 1.30 16.16
N PHE A 40 -15.76 2.14 16.99
CA PHE A 40 -14.31 2.30 17.03
C PHE A 40 -13.58 1.02 17.47
N LEU A 41 -14.20 0.22 18.35
CA LEU A 41 -13.56 -1.01 18.84
C LEU A 41 -13.35 -2.01 17.72
N ARG A 42 -14.40 -2.25 16.92
CA ARG A 42 -14.34 -3.15 15.77
C ARG A 42 -13.38 -2.62 14.71
N TYR A 43 -13.45 -1.32 14.40
CA TYR A 43 -12.58 -0.73 13.40
C TYR A 43 -11.10 -0.80 13.81
N ARG A 44 -10.79 -0.51 15.08
CA ARG A 44 -9.42 -0.60 15.61
C ARG A 44 -8.86 -2.02 15.54
N GLN A 45 -9.67 -3.04 15.84
CA GLN A 45 -9.23 -4.44 15.70
C GLN A 45 -8.88 -4.77 14.25
N LEU A 46 -9.75 -4.40 13.31
CA LEU A 46 -9.49 -4.59 11.88
C LEU A 46 -8.20 -3.88 11.43
N VAL A 47 -8.02 -2.60 11.79
CA VAL A 47 -6.81 -1.83 11.47
C VAL A 47 -5.56 -2.52 12.02
N HIS A 48 -5.62 -3.08 13.23
CA HIS A 48 -4.51 -3.81 13.81
C HIS A 48 -4.14 -5.06 13.00
N GLU A 49 -5.13 -5.89 12.63
CA GLU A 49 -4.93 -7.09 11.82
C GLU A 49 -4.31 -6.76 10.45
N ILE A 50 -4.84 -5.72 9.79
CA ILE A 50 -4.33 -5.26 8.49
C ILE A 50 -2.92 -4.70 8.62
N THR A 51 -2.61 -3.98 9.71
CA THR A 51 -1.26 -3.48 9.97
C THR A 51 -0.25 -4.62 10.10
N LEU A 52 -0.64 -5.72 10.76
CA LEU A 52 0.20 -6.92 10.83
C LEU A 52 0.42 -7.55 9.44
N ALA A 53 -0.61 -7.58 8.59
CA ALA A 53 -0.47 -8.06 7.21
C ALA A 53 0.51 -7.20 6.40
N PHE A 54 0.37 -5.87 6.43
CA PHE A 54 1.31 -4.96 5.74
C PHE A 54 2.75 -5.10 6.24
N ASN A 55 2.93 -5.25 7.56
CA ASN A 55 4.25 -5.48 8.15
C ASN A 55 4.86 -6.80 7.68
N GLY A 56 4.09 -7.89 7.71
CA GLY A 56 4.54 -9.20 7.23
C GLY A 56 5.00 -9.16 5.78
N ILE A 57 4.16 -8.57 4.90
CA ILE A 57 4.48 -8.38 3.48
C ILE A 57 5.77 -7.57 3.31
N SER A 58 5.89 -6.44 4.02
CA SER A 58 7.06 -5.56 3.89
C SER A 58 8.35 -6.23 4.36
N GLN A 59 8.30 -7.00 5.44
CA GLN A 59 9.45 -7.76 5.92
C GLN A 59 9.89 -8.83 4.92
N GLU A 60 8.93 -9.52 4.30
CA GLU A 60 9.28 -10.53 3.30
C GLU A 60 9.84 -9.91 2.01
N ILE A 61 9.31 -8.77 1.56
CA ILE A 61 9.88 -8.02 0.42
C ILE A 61 11.31 -7.56 0.73
N LEU A 62 11.61 -7.13 1.95
CA LEU A 62 12.98 -6.79 2.35
C LEU A 62 13.92 -8.00 2.27
N GLN A 63 13.48 -9.19 2.68
CA GLN A 63 14.26 -10.42 2.53
C GLN A 63 14.46 -10.78 1.05
N ILE A 64 13.45 -10.60 0.20
CA ILE A 64 13.59 -10.81 -1.25
C ILE A 64 14.62 -9.84 -1.82
N LYS A 65 14.55 -8.56 -1.44
CA LYS A 65 15.52 -7.53 -1.85
C LYS A 65 16.95 -7.91 -1.48
N GLU A 66 17.19 -8.33 -0.23
CA GLU A 66 18.51 -8.77 0.24
C GLU A 66 19.04 -9.99 -0.54
N ASN A 67 18.16 -10.95 -0.85
CA ASN A 67 18.52 -12.12 -1.65
C ASN A 67 18.89 -11.74 -3.10
N LEU A 68 18.16 -10.80 -3.70
CA LEU A 68 18.44 -10.30 -5.05
C LEU A 68 19.78 -9.55 -5.08
N GLU A 69 20.01 -8.63 -4.14
CA GLU A 69 21.23 -7.82 -4.07
C GLU A 69 22.48 -8.66 -3.76
N GLY A 70 22.38 -9.61 -2.83
CA GLY A 70 23.50 -10.42 -2.37
C GLY A 70 23.73 -11.66 -3.24
N PRO A 71 23.18 -12.84 -2.87
CA PRO A 71 23.44 -14.11 -3.54
C PRO A 71 23.23 -14.13 -5.06
N HIS A 72 22.29 -13.34 -5.58
CA HIS A 72 21.96 -13.32 -7.01
C HIS A 72 22.62 -12.17 -7.78
N GLY A 73 23.20 -11.17 -7.11
CA GLY A 73 23.86 -10.01 -7.74
C GLY A 73 22.93 -9.13 -8.60
N ARG A 74 21.60 -9.28 -8.46
CA ARG A 74 20.56 -8.54 -9.17
C ARG A 74 20.22 -7.23 -8.46
N LYS A 75 21.19 -6.31 -8.47
CA LYS A 75 21.06 -4.98 -7.84
C LYS A 75 19.96 -4.13 -8.50
N ASP A 76 19.84 -4.23 -9.81
CA ASP A 76 18.76 -3.66 -10.61
C ASP A 76 17.37 -3.99 -10.04
N LEU A 77 17.11 -5.27 -9.80
CA LEU A 77 15.84 -5.72 -9.22
C LEU A 77 15.66 -5.28 -7.76
N ALA A 78 16.75 -5.30 -6.98
CA ALA A 78 16.72 -4.88 -5.58
C ALA A 78 16.43 -3.36 -5.42
N GLU A 79 16.94 -2.54 -6.34
CA GLU A 79 16.68 -1.08 -6.38
C GLU A 79 15.21 -0.79 -6.65
N HIS A 80 14.59 -1.47 -7.61
CA HIS A 80 13.15 -1.38 -7.86
C HIS A 80 12.32 -1.74 -6.63
N LEU A 81 12.65 -2.84 -5.94
CA LEU A 81 11.98 -3.23 -4.70
C LEU A 81 12.09 -2.16 -3.60
N GLY A 82 13.23 -1.48 -3.51
CA GLY A 82 13.41 -0.33 -2.62
C GLY A 82 12.43 0.80 -2.95
N ARG A 83 12.40 1.24 -4.21
CA ARG A 83 11.50 2.31 -4.69
C ARG A 83 10.03 1.95 -4.48
N ILE A 84 9.66 0.69 -4.73
CA ILE A 84 8.30 0.18 -4.49
C ILE A 84 7.96 0.24 -3.00
N GLN A 85 8.86 -0.17 -2.10
CA GLN A 85 8.61 -0.09 -0.65
C GLN A 85 8.41 1.35 -0.16
N GLU A 86 9.20 2.30 -0.67
CA GLU A 86 9.05 3.73 -0.35
C GLU A 86 7.69 4.26 -0.81
N LYS A 87 7.29 3.95 -2.04
CA LYS A 87 5.99 4.39 -2.57
C LYS A 87 4.80 3.72 -1.90
N GLU A 88 4.95 2.48 -1.46
CA GLU A 88 3.90 1.77 -0.74
C GLU A 88 3.74 2.28 0.70
N GLN A 89 4.83 2.73 1.33
CA GLN A 89 4.74 3.48 2.58
C GLN A 89 4.00 4.80 2.38
N GLU A 90 4.38 5.59 1.37
CA GLU A 90 3.72 6.86 1.02
C GLU A 90 2.21 6.66 0.77
N LYS A 91 1.85 5.61 0.02
CA LYS A 91 0.45 5.25 -0.26
C LYS A 91 -0.32 4.91 1.02
N LEU A 92 0.28 4.17 1.96
CA LEU A 92 -0.36 3.83 3.22
C LEU A 92 -0.61 5.08 4.08
N GLU A 93 0.37 5.98 4.16
CA GLU A 93 0.25 7.25 4.88
C GLU A 93 -0.85 8.15 4.28
N LEU A 94 -0.88 8.29 2.96
CA LEU A 94 -1.92 9.04 2.26
C LEU A 94 -3.31 8.40 2.42
N THR A 95 -3.37 7.06 2.47
CA THR A 95 -4.63 6.33 2.72
C THR A 95 -5.18 6.66 4.10
N ALA A 96 -4.33 6.63 5.15
CA ALA A 96 -4.73 6.99 6.49
C ALA A 96 -5.19 8.46 6.59
N GLN A 97 -4.47 9.39 5.95
CA GLN A 97 -4.87 10.80 5.87
C GLN A 97 -6.22 10.97 5.17
N LEU A 98 -6.44 10.27 4.05
CA LEU A 98 -7.70 10.33 3.32
C LEU A 98 -8.87 9.79 4.15
N GLN A 99 -8.64 8.74 4.94
CA GLN A 99 -9.67 8.20 5.85
C GLN A 99 -10.09 9.24 6.90
N LEU A 100 -9.13 9.90 7.54
CA LEU A 100 -9.40 10.99 8.50
C LEU A 100 -10.14 12.15 7.83
N ALA A 101 -9.70 12.59 6.66
CA ALA A 101 -10.36 13.68 5.93
C ALA A 101 -11.80 13.31 5.53
N LYS A 102 -12.05 12.07 5.10
CA LYS A 102 -13.41 11.56 4.83
C LYS A 102 -14.29 11.61 6.09
N GLN A 103 -13.75 11.22 7.25
CA GLN A 103 -14.48 11.31 8.51
C GLN A 103 -14.78 12.78 8.88
N ASN A 104 -13.83 13.70 8.74
CA ASN A 104 -14.03 15.13 9.01
C ASN A 104 -15.16 15.75 8.17
N VAL A 105 -15.27 15.36 6.89
CA VAL A 105 -16.38 15.79 6.01
C VAL A 105 -17.74 15.31 6.55
N GLN A 106 -17.80 14.10 7.11
CA GLN A 106 -19.02 13.54 7.69
C GLN A 106 -19.39 14.18 9.03
N ASP A 107 -18.40 14.39 9.90
CA ASP A 107 -18.60 14.95 11.25
C ASP A 107 -18.85 16.48 11.22
N GLN A 108 -18.31 17.18 10.22
CA GLN A 108 -18.41 18.63 10.08
C GLN A 108 -18.87 19.03 8.67
N PRO A 109 -20.14 18.72 8.31
CA PRO A 109 -20.67 19.07 7.02
C PRO A 109 -20.72 20.60 6.86
N GLY A 110 -20.20 21.12 5.75
CA GLY A 110 -20.19 22.55 5.42
C GLY A 110 -18.84 23.25 5.55
N VAL A 111 -17.79 22.56 6.03
CA VAL A 111 -16.41 23.05 5.97
C VAL A 111 -15.81 22.70 4.61
N GLU A 112 -15.77 23.66 3.68
CA GLU A 112 -15.26 23.45 2.31
C GLU A 112 -13.80 22.94 2.29
N ALA A 113 -12.98 23.36 3.26
CA ALA A 113 -11.60 22.92 3.39
C ALA A 113 -11.45 21.40 3.52
N HIS A 114 -12.35 20.73 4.26
CA HIS A 114 -12.32 19.26 4.42
C HIS A 114 -12.63 18.55 3.09
N ALA A 115 -13.57 19.09 2.30
CA ALA A 115 -13.89 18.54 0.99
C ALA A 115 -12.75 18.73 -0.01
N GLN A 116 -12.07 19.88 0.04
CA GLN A 116 -10.89 20.14 -0.77
C GLN A 116 -9.72 19.21 -0.41
N GLU A 117 -9.45 19.03 0.89
CA GLU A 117 -8.41 18.11 1.38
C GLU A 117 -8.63 16.68 0.87
N VAL A 118 -9.88 16.17 0.90
CA VAL A 118 -10.21 14.86 0.33
C VAL A 118 -9.86 14.76 -1.15
N GLN A 119 -10.10 15.82 -1.95
CA GLN A 119 -9.76 15.81 -3.39
C GLN A 119 -8.25 15.83 -3.62
N GLU A 120 -7.53 16.65 -2.85
CA GLU A 120 -6.07 16.73 -2.94
C GLU A 120 -5.40 15.39 -2.57
N LEU A 121 -5.86 14.75 -1.48
CA LEU A 121 -5.35 13.46 -1.05
C LEU A 121 -5.66 12.35 -2.07
N LYS A 122 -6.85 12.37 -2.68
CA LYS A 122 -7.18 11.44 -3.78
C LYS A 122 -6.25 11.63 -4.98
N HIS A 123 -5.96 12.87 -5.35
CA HIS A 123 -5.06 13.15 -6.47
C HIS A 123 -3.64 12.64 -6.19
N LYS A 124 -3.11 12.92 -4.99
CA LYS A 124 -1.81 12.40 -4.55
C LYS A 124 -1.78 10.87 -4.56
N LEU A 125 -2.82 10.20 -4.05
CA LEU A 125 -2.91 8.74 -4.07
C LEU A 125 -2.87 8.17 -5.50
N ILE A 126 -3.59 8.78 -6.44
CA ILE A 126 -3.56 8.36 -7.85
C ILE A 126 -2.14 8.45 -8.40
N GLN A 127 -1.45 9.57 -8.18
CA GLN A 127 -0.07 9.75 -8.62
C GLN A 127 0.88 8.73 -7.98
N THR A 128 0.72 8.43 -6.69
CA THR A 128 1.53 7.41 -6.01
C THR A 128 1.28 6.01 -6.58
N ILE A 129 0.02 5.66 -6.90
CA ILE A 129 -0.34 4.38 -7.52
C ILE A 129 0.22 4.27 -8.95
N GLU A 130 0.15 5.35 -9.73
CA GLU A 130 0.77 5.42 -11.06
C GLU A 130 2.27 5.20 -10.98
N ALA A 131 2.96 5.88 -10.06
CA ALA A 131 4.40 5.69 -9.83
C ALA A 131 4.76 4.24 -9.43
N ILE A 132 3.96 3.59 -8.57
CA ILE A 132 4.15 2.17 -8.23
C ILE A 132 3.99 1.31 -9.47
N SER A 133 2.98 1.58 -10.28
CA SER A 133 2.68 0.81 -11.51
C SER A 133 3.81 0.93 -12.53
N GLU A 134 4.39 2.11 -12.69
CA GLU A 134 5.57 2.34 -13.53
C GLU A 134 6.78 1.52 -13.03
N ILE A 135 7.09 1.57 -11.74
CA ILE A 135 8.22 0.80 -11.18
C ILE A 135 7.99 -0.71 -11.32
N LEU A 136 6.74 -1.19 -11.19
CA LEU A 136 6.39 -2.59 -11.40
C LEU A 136 6.56 -3.04 -12.85
N GLN A 137 6.35 -2.14 -13.83
CA GLN A 137 6.61 -2.40 -15.24
C GLN A 137 8.11 -2.48 -15.52
N ASP A 138 8.90 -1.54 -14.99
CA ASP A 138 10.36 -1.56 -15.09
C ASP A 138 10.93 -2.86 -14.47
N PHE A 139 10.48 -3.19 -13.25
CA PHE A 139 10.88 -4.42 -12.56
C PHE A 139 10.56 -5.68 -13.39
N LYS A 140 9.38 -5.71 -14.03
CA LYS A 140 8.99 -6.82 -14.89
C LYS A 140 9.97 -6.97 -16.06
N TYR A 141 10.22 -5.87 -16.77
CA TYR A 141 11.12 -5.85 -17.93
C TYR A 141 12.52 -6.36 -17.56
N ASP A 142 13.11 -5.81 -16.50
CA ASP A 142 14.45 -6.19 -16.05
C ASP A 142 14.51 -7.65 -15.57
N SER A 143 13.42 -8.15 -14.97
CA SER A 143 13.34 -9.55 -14.54
C SER A 143 13.35 -10.55 -15.71
N GLU A 144 12.81 -10.14 -16.87
CA GLU A 144 12.69 -10.95 -18.08
C GLU A 144 13.95 -10.86 -18.98
N GLU A 145 14.60 -9.69 -19.05
CA GLU A 145 15.76 -9.44 -19.94
C GLU A 145 17.02 -10.23 -19.54
N SER A 146 17.08 -10.72 -18.30
CA SER A 146 18.21 -11.48 -17.74
C SER A 146 17.94 -12.99 -17.55
N SER A 147 16.84 -13.51 -18.11
CA SER A 147 16.45 -14.93 -18.04
C SER A 147 17.05 -15.78 -19.16
#